data_AF-A0A2N5KS80-F1
#
_entry.id   AF-A0A2N5KS80-F1
#
_cell.length_a   1.000
_cell.length_b   1.000
_cell.length_c   1.000
_cell.angle_alpha   90.00
_cell.angle_beta   90.00
_cell.angle_gamma   90.00
#
_symmetry.space_group_name_H-M   'P 1'
#
loop_
_entity.id
_entity.type
_entity.pdbx_description
1 polymer ?
#
loop_
_entity_poly.entity_id
_entity_poly.type
_entity_poly.pdbx_seq_one_letter_code
_entity_poly.pdbx_strand_id
1 'polypeptide(L)'
;MYDARRFFTVTGKHLEGTPTTIRNAQKELLALHADTFPDAAAAPGPTSSPTGQTAGGYEVWNNGLTDEQVIVKAASAKHGEKFRRLFYDGDTSGHAGDDSAADMALVATVAFWTGPDPEQIERIVRQSSLARGKWDEPRAGGSWIRYTIDNALRDRTEFYTGADSDRNSFQFNIYNPPEKKKMEFTTVPAILATAGKRAPWVTEPITVRGGVTDLVGPAKHAGKTTLLAHMMRHVHSGTPFLGRPTEQTPIVFLTEQGSNLSKPLRD
;
A
#
# COMPACT_ATOMS: atom_id res chain seq x y z
N MET A 1 1.54 -2.84 -16.69
CA MET A 1 2.87 -2.52 -16.13
C MET A 1 2.69 -2.08 -14.68
N TYR A 2 3.65 -2.28 -13.78
CA TYR A 2 3.49 -1.96 -12.36
C TYR A 2 4.59 -1.01 -11.88
N ASP A 3 4.23 0.01 -11.11
CA ASP A 3 5.12 0.95 -10.43
C ASP A 3 5.04 0.85 -8.89
N ALA A 4 4.04 0.13 -8.36
CA ALA A 4 3.88 -0.16 -6.93
C ALA A 4 3.18 -1.51 -6.66
N ARG A 5 3.22 -1.94 -5.38
CA ARG A 5 2.45 -3.07 -4.79
C ARG A 5 2.75 -4.48 -5.33
N ARG A 6 3.72 -4.65 -6.21
CA ARG A 6 4.26 -5.96 -6.60
C ARG A 6 5.78 -5.98 -6.44
N PHE A 7 6.32 -7.12 -6.02
CA PHE A 7 7.76 -7.35 -6.05
C PHE A 7 8.16 -7.92 -7.41
N PHE A 8 9.40 -7.68 -7.82
CA PHE A 8 10.01 -8.36 -8.96
C PHE A 8 11.34 -8.98 -8.52
N THR A 9 11.69 -10.11 -9.13
CA THR A 9 12.89 -10.87 -8.76
C THR A 9 14.12 -10.26 -9.43
N VAL A 10 15.12 -9.88 -8.63
CA VAL A 10 16.41 -9.38 -9.11
C VAL A 10 17.42 -10.53 -9.04
N THR A 11 17.89 -11.00 -10.20
CA THR A 11 18.78 -12.17 -10.30
C THR A 11 20.27 -11.83 -10.30
N GLY A 12 20.62 -10.55 -10.46
CA GLY A 12 22.00 -10.09 -10.61
C GLY A 12 22.68 -10.49 -11.92
N LYS A 13 22.01 -11.26 -12.79
CA LYS A 13 22.51 -11.63 -14.12
C LYS A 13 22.14 -10.53 -15.11
N HIS A 14 23.08 -9.63 -15.38
CA HIS A 14 22.94 -8.61 -16.41
C HIS A 14 22.85 -9.25 -17.79
N LEU A 15 21.93 -8.75 -18.63
CA LEU A 15 21.75 -9.24 -19.99
C LEU A 15 22.74 -8.54 -20.92
N GLU A 16 23.59 -9.31 -21.59
CA GLU A 16 24.60 -8.79 -22.51
C GLU A 16 23.95 -7.91 -23.59
N GLY A 17 24.55 -6.74 -23.85
CA GLY A 17 24.02 -5.75 -24.81
C GLY A 17 22.96 -4.79 -24.24
N THR A 18 22.55 -4.92 -22.98
CA THR A 18 21.61 -3.97 -22.34
C THR A 18 22.32 -2.92 -21.47
N PRO A 19 21.73 -1.74 -21.25
CA PRO A 19 22.34 -0.71 -20.40
C PRO A 19 22.62 -1.20 -18.98
N THR A 20 23.71 -0.73 -18.37
CA THR A 20 24.09 -1.05 -16.99
C THR A 20 23.49 -0.09 -15.97
N THR A 21 22.81 0.96 -16.42
CA THR A 21 22.15 1.99 -15.59
C THR A 21 20.65 2.01 -15.80
N ILE A 22 19.91 2.35 -14.74
CA ILE A 22 18.47 2.61 -14.82
C ILE A 22 18.28 3.97 -15.52
N ARG A 23 17.42 4.01 -16.54
CA ARG A 23 17.13 5.22 -17.33
C ARG A 23 15.65 5.55 -17.24
N ASN A 24 15.33 6.85 -17.34
CA ASN A 24 13.95 7.28 -17.57
C ASN A 24 13.59 6.95 -19.02
N ALA A 25 12.69 5.99 -19.21
CA ALA A 25 12.20 5.53 -20.52
C ALA A 25 10.66 5.58 -20.58
N GLN A 26 10.05 6.55 -19.87
CA GLN A 26 8.60 6.63 -19.74
C GLN A 26 7.89 6.78 -21.10
N LYS A 27 8.51 7.52 -22.02
CA LYS A 27 7.96 7.76 -23.36
C LYS A 27 7.87 6.48 -24.18
N GLU A 28 8.95 5.71 -24.20
CA GLU A 28 9.07 4.44 -24.91
C GLU A 28 8.16 3.37 -24.30
N LEU A 29 8.05 3.37 -22.97
CA LEU A 29 7.17 2.48 -22.21
C LEU A 29 5.69 2.70 -22.53
N LEU A 30 5.26 3.97 -22.63
CA LEU A 30 3.89 4.31 -23.04
C LEU A 30 3.61 3.94 -24.50
N ALA A 31 4.58 4.12 -25.40
CA ALA A 31 4.44 3.70 -26.80
C ALA A 31 4.26 2.18 -26.93
N LEU A 32 5.07 1.39 -26.20
CA LEU A 32 4.94 -0.07 -26.16
C LEU A 32 3.59 -0.52 -25.57
N HIS A 33 3.13 0.17 -24.53
CA HIS A 33 1.83 -0.13 -23.91
C HIS A 33 0.68 0.06 -24.90
N ALA A 34 0.65 1.19 -25.62
CA ALA A 34 -0.39 1.49 -26.60
C ALA A 34 -0.40 0.50 -27.78
N ASP A 35 0.78 0.05 -28.23
CA ASP A 35 0.92 -0.97 -29.28
C ASP A 35 0.44 -2.36 -28.82
N THR A 36 0.76 -2.73 -27.57
CA THR A 36 0.45 -4.05 -27.02
C THR A 36 -1.02 -4.17 -26.58
N PHE A 37 -1.63 -3.05 -26.15
CA PHE A 37 -2.99 -2.99 -25.61
C PHE A 37 -3.81 -1.85 -26.27
N PRO A 38 -4.17 -1.97 -27.56
CA PRO A 38 -5.02 -0.98 -28.22
C PRO A 38 -6.45 -1.01 -27.66
N ASP A 39 -7.04 0.17 -27.43
CA ASP A 39 -8.41 0.30 -26.92
C ASP A 39 -9.45 -0.24 -27.92
N ALA A 40 -10.36 -1.09 -27.43
CA ALA A 40 -11.48 -1.58 -28.23
C ALA A 40 -12.53 -0.46 -28.42
N ALA A 41 -12.83 -0.14 -29.68
CA ALA A 41 -13.73 0.94 -30.08
C ALA A 41 -15.13 0.84 -29.45
N ALA A 42 -15.57 1.93 -28.80
CA ALA A 42 -16.95 2.12 -28.35
C ALA A 42 -17.81 2.80 -29.43
N ALA A 43 -19.05 2.30 -29.58
CA ALA A 43 -20.08 2.73 -30.53
C ALA A 43 -20.64 4.16 -30.22
N PRO A 44 -21.34 4.83 -31.16
CA PRO A 44 -21.58 6.27 -31.11
C PRO A 44 -22.85 6.67 -30.34
N GLY A 45 -22.72 7.68 -29.47
CA GLY A 45 -23.80 8.50 -28.89
C GLY A 45 -23.56 10.00 -29.20
N PRO A 46 -24.60 10.86 -29.15
CA PRO A 46 -24.80 11.92 -30.14
C PRO A 46 -24.02 13.23 -29.91
N THR A 47 -23.31 13.65 -30.96
CA THR A 47 -23.14 15.01 -31.52
C THR A 47 -22.92 16.21 -30.59
N SER A 48 -21.63 16.56 -30.41
CA SER A 48 -20.96 17.85 -30.75
C SER A 48 -21.65 19.18 -30.42
N SER A 49 -20.98 20.15 -29.78
CA SER A 49 -19.97 21.06 -30.40
C SER A 49 -19.37 22.05 -29.38
N PRO A 50 -18.32 22.86 -29.68
CA PRO A 50 -17.18 22.64 -30.57
C PRO A 50 -15.81 22.73 -29.86
N THR A 51 -14.91 21.98 -30.47
CA THR A 51 -13.48 21.78 -30.31
C THR A 51 -12.57 23.02 -30.27
N GLY A 52 -11.60 22.98 -29.36
CA GLY A 52 -10.24 23.46 -29.58
C GLY A 52 -9.25 22.35 -29.18
N GLN A 53 -8.74 21.58 -30.15
CA GLN A 53 -7.85 20.44 -29.94
C GLN A 53 -6.38 20.84 -29.88
N THR A 54 -5.67 20.38 -28.86
CA THR A 54 -4.25 19.98 -28.94
C THR A 54 -4.09 18.61 -28.27
N ALA A 55 -3.19 17.81 -28.85
CA ALA A 55 -3.15 16.36 -28.71
C ALA A 55 -2.49 15.86 -27.42
N GLY A 56 -3.11 14.85 -26.81
CA GLY A 56 -2.46 13.90 -25.90
C GLY A 56 -2.28 14.37 -24.46
N GLY A 57 -3.27 14.14 -23.61
CA GLY A 57 -3.15 14.31 -22.16
C GLY A 57 -4.52 14.27 -21.52
N TYR A 58 -4.63 13.64 -20.36
CA TYR A 58 -5.75 13.87 -19.44
C TYR A 58 -6.03 15.38 -19.40
N GLU A 59 -7.30 15.78 -19.49
CA GLU A 59 -7.68 17.19 -19.40
C GLU A 59 -6.93 17.81 -18.23
N VAL A 60 -6.11 18.83 -18.51
CA VAL A 60 -5.45 19.60 -17.47
C VAL A 60 -6.59 20.16 -16.64
N TRP A 61 -6.80 19.58 -15.46
CA TRP A 61 -7.80 20.08 -14.55
C TRP A 61 -7.30 21.42 -14.03
N ASN A 62 -7.74 22.49 -14.68
CA ASN A 62 -7.51 23.85 -14.25
C ASN A 62 -8.85 24.55 -14.29
N ASN A 63 -9.53 24.56 -13.14
CA ASN A 63 -10.77 25.31 -12.98
C ASN A 63 -10.55 26.84 -12.84
N GLY A 64 -9.29 27.30 -13.02
CA GLY A 64 -8.90 28.70 -13.04
C GLY A 64 -8.88 29.36 -11.66
N LEU A 65 -9.08 28.61 -10.58
CA LEU A 65 -9.13 29.17 -9.23
C LEU A 65 -7.71 29.40 -8.68
N THR A 66 -7.46 30.61 -8.18
CA THR A 66 -6.29 30.87 -7.35
C THR A 66 -6.45 30.23 -5.97
N ASP A 67 -5.34 30.10 -5.25
CA ASP A 67 -5.32 29.57 -3.89
C ASP A 67 -6.29 30.35 -2.97
N GLU A 68 -6.30 31.68 -3.08
CA GLU A 68 -7.20 32.56 -2.32
C GLU A 68 -8.66 32.33 -2.70
N GLN A 69 -8.95 32.14 -4.00
CA GLN A 69 -10.31 31.87 -4.46
C GLN A 69 -10.81 30.50 -3.97
N VAL A 70 -9.94 29.49 -3.92
CA VAL A 70 -10.24 28.19 -3.32
C VAL A 70 -10.54 28.34 -1.84
N ILE A 71 -9.70 29.05 -1.08
CA ILE A 71 -9.89 29.28 0.36
C ILE A 71 -11.22 29.99 0.61
N VAL A 72 -11.51 31.08 -0.11
CA VAL A 72 -12.76 31.84 0.01
C VAL A 72 -13.98 30.96 -0.30
N LYS A 73 -13.92 30.16 -1.37
CA LYS A 73 -15.01 29.26 -1.76
C LYS A 73 -15.22 28.14 -0.74
N ALA A 74 -14.16 27.50 -0.29
CA ALA A 74 -14.22 26.46 0.74
C ALA A 74 -14.78 26.98 2.06
N ALA A 75 -14.35 28.17 2.49
CA ALA A 75 -14.84 28.83 3.70
C ALA A 75 -16.30 29.30 3.59
N SER A 76 -16.78 29.62 2.39
CA SER A 76 -18.14 30.13 2.14
C SER A 76 -19.16 29.03 1.81
N ALA A 77 -18.70 27.77 1.66
CA ALA A 77 -19.57 26.64 1.35
C ALA A 77 -20.57 26.35 2.48
N LYS A 78 -21.64 25.61 2.16
CA LYS A 78 -22.68 25.18 3.13
C LYS A 78 -22.10 24.49 4.38
N HIS A 79 -20.99 23.79 4.22
CA HIS A 79 -20.26 23.11 5.30
C HIS A 79 -18.89 23.74 5.57
N GLY A 80 -18.69 24.99 5.16
CA GLY A 80 -17.44 25.74 5.29
C GLY A 80 -17.05 26.03 6.74
N GLU A 81 -17.96 25.90 7.71
CA GLU A 81 -17.63 25.97 9.14
C GLU A 81 -16.55 24.96 9.54
N LYS A 82 -16.65 23.70 9.06
CA LYS A 82 -15.66 22.67 9.34
C LYS A 82 -14.30 23.02 8.72
N PHE A 83 -14.33 23.53 7.49
CA PHE A 83 -13.12 24.04 6.85
C PHE A 83 -12.51 25.18 7.67
N ARG A 84 -13.29 26.18 8.10
CA ARG A 84 -12.79 27.32 8.89
C ARG A 84 -12.15 26.89 10.21
N ARG A 85 -12.78 25.97 10.94
CA ARG A 85 -12.24 25.42 12.19
C ARG A 85 -10.88 24.74 12.00
N LEU A 86 -10.75 23.92 10.96
CA LEU A 86 -9.48 23.27 10.65
C LEU A 86 -8.45 24.28 10.11
N PHE A 87 -8.86 25.13 9.16
CA PHE A 87 -7.96 25.97 8.41
C PHE A 87 -7.45 27.18 9.20
N TYR A 88 -8.33 27.91 9.89
CA TYR A 88 -7.97 29.13 10.62
C TYR A 88 -7.68 28.87 12.09
N ASP A 89 -8.43 27.98 12.74
CA ASP A 89 -8.34 27.79 14.19
C ASP A 89 -7.45 26.60 14.59
N GLY A 90 -7.15 25.69 13.65
CA GLY A 90 -6.43 24.45 13.94
C GLY A 90 -7.22 23.50 14.86
N ASP A 91 -8.53 23.69 14.96
CA ASP A 91 -9.38 22.99 15.91
C ASP A 91 -9.72 21.57 15.42
N THR A 92 -9.07 20.58 16.02
CA THR A 92 -9.25 19.15 15.71
C THR A 92 -10.33 18.46 16.56
N SER A 93 -11.07 19.19 17.42
CA SER A 93 -12.05 18.57 18.33
C SER A 93 -13.20 17.87 17.59
N GLY A 94 -13.53 18.29 16.37
CA GLY A 94 -14.46 17.61 15.47
C GLY A 94 -14.00 16.21 15.01
N HIS A 95 -12.75 15.84 15.27
CA HIS A 95 -12.12 14.57 14.91
C HIS A 95 -11.65 13.77 16.14
N ALA A 96 -12.28 14.00 17.31
CA ALA A 96 -11.94 13.32 18.57
C ALA A 96 -10.44 13.40 18.95
N GLY A 97 -9.77 14.49 18.54
CA GLY A 97 -8.34 14.68 18.76
C GLY A 97 -7.42 13.83 17.87
N ASP A 98 -7.95 13.15 16.84
CA ASP A 98 -7.12 12.48 15.84
C ASP A 98 -6.64 13.52 14.80
N ASP A 99 -5.45 14.05 15.03
CA ASP A 99 -4.87 15.04 14.14
C ASP A 99 -4.68 14.52 12.71
N SER A 100 -4.45 13.21 12.51
CA SER A 100 -4.29 12.65 11.16
C SER A 100 -5.62 12.62 10.42
N ALA A 101 -6.72 12.37 11.13
CA ALA A 101 -8.07 12.45 10.56
C ALA A 101 -8.44 13.90 10.24
N ALA A 102 -8.06 14.85 11.09
CA ALA A 102 -8.24 16.29 10.84
C ALA A 102 -7.47 16.77 9.61
N ASP A 103 -6.20 16.37 9.48
CA ASP A 103 -5.38 16.68 8.31
C ASP A 103 -6.01 16.12 7.02
N MET A 104 -6.46 14.85 7.04
CA MET A 104 -7.11 14.21 5.89
C MET A 104 -8.41 14.93 5.50
N ALA A 105 -9.21 15.35 6.48
CA ALA A 105 -10.45 16.09 6.24
C ALA A 105 -10.18 17.46 5.59
N LEU A 106 -9.14 18.15 6.03
CA LEU A 106 -8.72 19.42 5.41
C LEU A 106 -8.26 19.19 3.96
N VAL A 107 -7.35 18.23 3.74
CA VAL A 107 -6.82 17.90 2.42
C VAL A 107 -7.93 17.49 1.45
N ALA A 108 -8.86 16.63 1.87
CA ALA A 108 -9.98 16.18 1.04
C ALA A 108 -10.94 17.33 0.70
N THR A 109 -11.09 18.32 1.60
CA THR A 109 -11.89 19.52 1.34
C THR A 109 -11.23 20.37 0.26
N VAL A 110 -9.94 20.68 0.40
CA VAL A 110 -9.20 21.48 -0.58
C VAL A 110 -9.15 20.77 -1.93
N ALA A 111 -8.89 19.46 -1.95
CA ALA A 111 -8.83 18.64 -3.16
C ALA A 111 -10.11 18.73 -4.00
N PHE A 112 -11.28 18.86 -3.37
CA PHE A 112 -12.53 19.08 -4.11
C PHE A 112 -12.48 20.36 -4.94
N TRP A 113 -12.00 21.45 -4.35
CA TRP A 113 -12.02 22.77 -4.96
C TRP A 113 -10.89 23.00 -5.96
N THR A 114 -9.74 22.35 -5.78
CA THR A 114 -8.59 22.48 -6.67
C THR A 114 -8.69 21.55 -7.88
N GLY A 115 -9.28 20.36 -7.69
CA GLY A 115 -9.05 19.25 -8.62
C GLY A 115 -7.85 18.39 -8.25
N PRO A 116 -7.46 17.43 -9.11
CA PRO A 116 -6.26 16.62 -8.97
C PRO A 116 -4.98 17.42 -9.25
N ASP A 117 -4.80 18.55 -8.57
CA ASP A 117 -3.58 19.36 -8.54
C ASP A 117 -2.94 19.26 -7.15
N PRO A 118 -2.02 18.29 -6.94
CA PRO A 118 -1.42 18.08 -5.64
C PRO A 118 -0.56 19.24 -5.17
N GLU A 119 0.03 20.01 -6.09
CA GLU A 119 0.89 21.14 -5.76
C GLU A 119 0.05 22.30 -5.24
N GLN A 120 -1.07 22.62 -5.89
CA GLN A 120 -2.01 23.62 -5.40
C GLN A 120 -2.62 23.20 -4.05
N ILE A 121 -3.01 21.93 -3.90
CA ILE A 121 -3.52 21.41 -2.62
C ILE A 121 -2.48 21.64 -1.53
N GLU A 122 -1.22 21.26 -1.76
CA GLU A 122 -0.15 21.42 -0.77
C GLU A 122 0.08 22.90 -0.41
N ARG A 123 0.15 23.79 -1.42
CA ARG A 123 0.30 25.24 -1.19
C ARG A 123 -0.82 25.82 -0.35
N ILE A 124 -2.05 25.37 -0.53
CA ILE A 124 -3.21 25.84 0.25
C ILE A 124 -3.20 25.26 1.67
N VAL A 125 -3.08 23.93 1.83
CA VAL A 125 -3.18 23.33 3.18
C VAL A 125 -2.05 23.77 4.09
N ARG A 126 -0.86 24.08 3.55
CA ARG A 126 0.27 24.63 4.32
C ARG A 126 0.03 26.03 4.88
N GLN A 127 -0.98 26.75 4.39
CA GLN A 127 -1.40 28.03 4.96
C GLN A 127 -2.32 27.86 6.19
N SER A 128 -2.74 26.62 6.50
CA SER A 128 -3.62 26.36 7.63
C SER A 128 -2.89 26.33 8.97
N SER A 129 -3.65 26.58 10.04
CA SER A 129 -3.21 26.42 11.43
C SER A 129 -2.95 24.96 11.85
N LEU A 130 -3.23 23.97 10.99
CA LEU A 130 -2.87 22.56 11.23
C LEU A 130 -1.42 22.22 10.84
N ALA A 131 -0.77 23.09 10.06
CA ALA A 131 0.58 22.85 9.58
C ALA A 131 1.57 22.72 10.75
N ARG A 132 2.32 21.60 10.77
CA ARG A 132 3.27 21.26 11.84
C ARG A 132 4.38 20.36 11.31
N GLY A 133 5.47 20.21 12.07
CA GLY A 133 6.66 19.46 11.64
C GLY A 133 6.40 18.02 11.17
N LYS A 134 5.33 17.37 11.67
CA LYS A 134 4.87 16.06 11.18
C LYS A 134 4.66 16.02 9.66
N TRP A 135 4.19 17.11 9.07
CA TRP A 135 3.82 17.15 7.65
C TRP A 135 5.02 16.92 6.73
N ASP A 136 6.22 17.26 7.19
CA ASP A 136 7.48 17.09 6.46
C ASP A 136 8.19 15.76 6.80
N GLU A 137 7.62 14.93 7.68
CA GLU A 137 8.17 13.61 7.98
C GLU A 137 8.19 12.71 6.74
N PRO A 138 9.27 11.94 6.51
CA PRO A 138 9.35 11.02 5.38
C PRO A 138 8.25 9.95 5.38
N ARG A 139 7.62 9.73 4.22
CA ARG A 139 6.66 8.65 3.94
C ARG A 139 6.89 8.08 2.54
N ALA A 140 6.21 6.97 2.23
CA ALA A 140 6.20 6.44 0.87
C ALA A 140 5.68 7.52 -0.10
N GLY A 141 6.47 7.88 -1.10
CA GLY A 141 6.13 8.93 -2.08
C GLY A 141 6.56 10.35 -1.71
N GLY A 142 7.23 10.58 -0.57
CA GLY A 142 7.76 11.90 -0.20
C GLY A 142 7.57 12.21 1.28
N SER A 143 6.71 13.18 1.58
CA SER A 143 6.39 13.62 2.93
C SER A 143 5.02 13.09 3.40
N TRP A 144 4.75 13.21 4.70
CA TRP A 144 3.45 12.85 5.28
C TRP A 144 2.29 13.61 4.62
N ILE A 145 2.45 14.91 4.35
CA ILE A 145 1.39 15.69 3.69
C ILE A 145 1.21 15.24 2.24
N ARG A 146 2.29 14.97 1.51
CA ARG A 146 2.21 14.48 0.12
C ARG A 146 1.51 13.13 0.05
N TYR A 147 1.86 12.21 0.94
CA TYR A 147 1.18 10.92 1.09
C TYR A 147 -0.32 11.08 1.38
N THR A 148 -0.69 12.05 2.21
CA THR A 148 -2.09 12.34 2.56
C THR A 148 -2.85 12.92 1.36
N ILE A 149 -2.23 13.82 0.59
CA ILE A 149 -2.78 14.37 -0.66
C ILE A 149 -3.01 13.26 -1.68
N ASP A 150 -2.02 12.40 -1.90
CA ASP A 150 -2.15 11.27 -2.83
C ASP A 150 -3.26 10.30 -2.42
N ASN A 151 -3.47 10.10 -1.12
CA ASN A 151 -4.58 9.30 -0.62
C ASN A 151 -5.94 9.97 -0.83
N ALA A 152 -6.05 11.29 -0.65
CA ALA A 152 -7.29 12.03 -0.81
C ALA A 152 -7.74 12.14 -2.28
N LEU A 153 -6.77 12.11 -3.21
CA LEU A 153 -7.01 12.09 -4.65
C LEU A 153 -7.27 10.67 -5.18
N ARG A 154 -6.85 9.63 -4.46
CA ARG A 154 -7.02 8.25 -4.90
C ARG A 154 -8.50 7.90 -5.02
N ASP A 155 -8.88 7.41 -6.20
CA ASP A 155 -10.25 7.00 -6.56
C ASP A 155 -11.30 8.11 -6.46
N ARG A 156 -10.88 9.38 -6.31
CA ARG A 156 -11.78 10.54 -6.35
C ARG A 156 -12.08 10.89 -7.80
N THR A 157 -13.36 10.89 -8.14
CA THR A 157 -13.86 11.22 -9.47
C THR A 157 -14.58 12.57 -9.52
N GLU A 158 -14.79 13.21 -8.37
CA GLU A 158 -15.58 14.44 -8.24
C GLU A 158 -14.75 15.62 -7.73
N PHE A 159 -14.82 16.71 -8.49
CA PHE A 159 -14.09 17.96 -8.30
C PHE A 159 -14.94 19.15 -8.76
N TYR A 160 -14.60 20.35 -8.30
CA TYR A 160 -15.31 21.59 -8.64
C TYR A 160 -15.00 22.05 -10.07
N THR A 161 -16.01 22.01 -10.96
CA THR A 161 -15.90 22.33 -12.40
C THR A 161 -16.26 23.77 -12.76
N GLY A 162 -16.70 24.61 -11.83
CA GLY A 162 -17.05 26.02 -12.10
C GLY A 162 -18.36 26.26 -12.87
N ALA A 163 -18.91 25.24 -13.55
CA ALA A 163 -20.29 25.25 -14.02
C ALA A 163 -21.25 25.24 -12.81
N ASP A 164 -22.52 25.58 -13.05
CA ASP A 164 -23.66 25.53 -12.11
C ASP A 164 -23.95 24.10 -11.58
N SER A 165 -22.89 23.33 -11.27
CA SER A 165 -22.91 22.31 -10.24
C SER A 165 -23.54 22.96 -9.02
N ASP A 166 -24.81 22.59 -8.83
CA ASP A 166 -25.62 22.95 -7.68
C ASP A 166 -24.71 23.17 -6.48
N ARG A 167 -24.81 24.33 -5.84
CA ARG A 167 -24.18 24.64 -4.53
C ARG A 167 -24.55 23.63 -3.42
N ASN A 168 -25.17 22.51 -3.78
CA ASN A 168 -26.19 21.79 -3.06
C ASN A 168 -25.96 20.26 -3.05
N SER A 169 -25.06 19.70 -3.86
CA SER A 169 -24.86 18.23 -3.92
C SER A 169 -23.55 17.71 -3.34
N PHE A 170 -22.57 18.57 -3.00
CA PHE A 170 -21.38 18.10 -2.30
C PHE A 170 -21.72 17.78 -0.83
N GLN A 171 -22.19 16.55 -0.63
CA GLN A 171 -22.20 15.93 0.68
C GLN A 171 -20.74 15.90 1.12
N PHE A 172 -20.41 16.68 2.14
CA PHE A 172 -19.24 16.40 2.96
C PHE A 172 -19.44 14.98 3.50
N ASN A 173 -19.00 13.98 2.74
CA ASN A 173 -18.66 12.71 3.32
C ASN A 173 -17.42 13.05 4.14
N ILE A 174 -17.68 13.48 5.39
CA ILE A 174 -16.66 13.55 6.43
C ILE A 174 -15.95 12.23 6.24
N TYR A 175 -14.67 12.27 5.86
CA TYR A 175 -13.87 11.06 5.89
C TYR A 175 -13.98 10.57 7.33
N ASN A 176 -14.87 9.62 7.54
CA ASN A 176 -15.04 8.94 8.78
C ASN A 176 -14.02 7.82 8.61
N PRO A 177 -12.80 7.97 9.18
CA PRO A 177 -11.85 6.88 9.09
C PRO A 177 -12.59 5.62 9.52
N PRO A 178 -12.48 4.52 8.76
CA PRO A 178 -13.13 3.28 9.15
C PRO A 178 -12.81 3.04 10.62
N GLU A 179 -13.85 2.78 11.42
CA GLU A 179 -13.77 2.67 12.86
C GLU A 179 -12.52 1.85 13.20
N LYS A 180 -11.53 2.45 13.89
CA LYS A 180 -10.25 1.79 14.16
C LYS A 180 -10.58 0.50 14.89
N LYS A 181 -10.50 -0.62 14.17
CA LYS A 181 -10.83 -1.93 14.73
C LYS A 181 -9.98 -2.09 15.97
N LYS A 182 -10.63 -2.15 17.14
CA LYS A 182 -9.95 -2.25 18.42
C LYS A 182 -9.18 -3.56 18.40
N MET A 183 -7.88 -3.49 18.16
CA MET A 183 -7.02 -4.66 18.17
C MET A 183 -6.86 -5.07 19.63
N GLU A 184 -7.36 -6.25 19.96
CA GLU A 184 -7.08 -6.85 21.26
C GLU A 184 -5.65 -7.37 21.25
N PHE A 185 -4.78 -6.67 21.98
CA PHE A 185 -3.41 -7.11 22.17
C PHE A 185 -3.34 -8.02 23.40
N THR A 186 -3.07 -9.30 23.19
CA THR A 186 -2.69 -10.20 24.28
C THR A 186 -1.24 -9.92 24.66
N THR A 187 -0.97 -9.69 25.94
CA THR A 187 0.40 -9.47 26.43
C THR A 187 1.17 -10.79 26.47
N VAL A 188 2.49 -10.72 26.34
CA VAL A 188 3.36 -11.91 26.48
C VAL A 188 3.11 -12.65 27.80
N PRO A 189 2.98 -12.00 28.97
CA PRO A 189 2.63 -12.69 30.21
C PRO A 189 1.26 -13.41 30.17
N ALA A 190 0.25 -12.83 29.51
CA ALA A 190 -1.04 -13.47 29.36
C ALA A 190 -0.96 -14.72 28.45
N ILE A 191 -0.17 -14.67 27.38
CA ILE A 191 0.13 -15.83 26.54
C ILE A 191 0.81 -16.92 27.40
N LEU A 192 1.85 -16.55 28.14
CA LEU A 192 2.60 -17.49 28.99
C LEU A 192 1.75 -18.11 30.10
N ALA A 193 0.80 -17.39 30.68
CA ALA A 193 -0.11 -17.91 31.69
C ALA A 193 -1.07 -18.97 31.15
N THR A 194 -1.40 -18.90 29.85
CA THR A 194 -2.26 -19.89 29.16
C THR A 194 -1.46 -20.99 28.45
N ALA A 195 -0.17 -20.79 28.24
CA ALA A 195 0.70 -21.76 27.61
C ALA A 195 0.94 -22.97 28.53
N GLY A 196 0.72 -24.19 28.02
CA GLY A 196 0.96 -25.42 28.76
C GLY A 196 2.42 -25.60 29.19
N LYS A 197 2.67 -26.41 30.23
CA LYS A 197 4.00 -26.64 30.82
C LYS A 197 5.01 -27.36 29.91
N ARG A 198 4.60 -27.85 28.73
CA ARG A 198 5.48 -28.59 27.80
C ARG A 198 5.18 -28.20 26.36
N ALA A 199 6.24 -27.95 25.60
CA ALA A 199 6.14 -27.77 24.16
C ALA A 199 5.76 -29.11 23.50
N PRO A 200 4.76 -29.11 22.59
CA PRO A 200 4.38 -30.31 21.84
C PRO A 200 5.41 -30.60 20.74
N TRP A 201 6.58 -31.10 21.12
CA TRP A 201 7.68 -31.40 20.21
C TRP A 201 7.32 -32.51 19.22
N VAL A 202 7.58 -32.27 17.93
CA VAL A 202 7.61 -33.31 16.89
C VAL A 202 9.01 -33.91 16.82
N THR A 203 10.05 -33.06 16.87
CA THR A 203 11.45 -33.45 17.06
C THR A 203 12.13 -32.49 18.03
N GLU A 204 12.42 -32.91 19.25
CA GLU A 204 13.05 -32.02 20.24
C GLU A 204 14.55 -31.85 19.95
N PRO A 205 15.13 -30.64 19.99
CA PRO A 205 14.51 -29.32 20.26
C PRO A 205 14.22 -28.52 18.98
N ILE A 206 14.10 -29.20 17.84
CA ILE A 206 14.13 -28.59 16.51
C ILE A 206 12.74 -28.14 16.06
N THR A 207 11.73 -29.00 16.17
CA THR A 207 10.39 -28.72 15.63
C THR A 207 9.29 -28.96 16.67
N VAL A 208 8.40 -27.97 16.80
CA VAL A 208 7.23 -28.00 17.70
C VAL A 208 5.96 -27.91 16.88
N ARG A 209 4.89 -28.59 17.30
CA ARG A 209 3.58 -28.53 16.66
C ARG A 209 3.08 -27.09 16.63
N GLY A 210 2.68 -26.62 15.44
CA GLY A 210 2.22 -25.25 15.22
C GLY A 210 3.33 -24.18 15.18
N GLY A 211 4.60 -24.58 15.36
CA GLY A 211 5.75 -23.69 15.22
C GLY A 211 6.33 -23.67 13.82
N VAL A 212 7.09 -22.61 13.52
CA VAL A 212 7.93 -22.51 12.33
C VAL A 212 9.39 -22.61 12.77
N THR A 213 10.14 -23.52 12.17
CA THR A 213 11.58 -23.67 12.40
C THR A 213 12.32 -23.27 11.13
N ASP A 214 13.19 -22.27 11.24
CA ASP A 214 14.10 -21.87 10.17
C ASP A 214 15.50 -22.47 10.40
N LEU A 215 16.01 -23.18 9.39
CA LEU A 215 17.33 -23.79 9.42
C LEU A 215 18.26 -23.00 8.49
N VAL A 216 19.13 -22.18 9.08
CA VAL A 216 20.01 -21.26 8.36
C VAL A 216 21.47 -21.72 8.44
N GLY A 217 22.22 -21.52 7.36
CA GLY A 217 23.65 -21.84 7.32
C GLY A 217 24.21 -21.79 5.90
N PRO A 218 25.54 -21.79 5.73
CA PRO A 218 26.19 -21.72 4.41
C PRO A 218 25.64 -22.75 3.40
N ALA A 219 25.40 -22.29 2.17
CA ALA A 219 25.00 -23.17 1.08
C ALA A 219 26.08 -24.23 0.81
N LYS A 220 25.68 -25.47 0.51
CA LYS A 220 26.56 -26.61 0.17
C LYS A 220 27.54 -27.09 1.27
N HIS A 221 27.65 -26.39 2.40
CA HIS A 221 28.56 -26.76 3.48
C HIS A 221 27.85 -27.11 4.79
N ALA A 222 26.69 -26.49 5.08
CA ALA A 222 26.02 -26.66 6.37
C ALA A 222 25.17 -27.93 6.51
N GLY A 223 25.06 -28.76 5.46
CA GLY A 223 24.31 -30.04 5.53
C GLY A 223 22.80 -29.92 5.82
N LYS A 224 22.21 -28.73 5.72
CA LYS A 224 20.82 -28.44 6.11
C LYS A 224 19.80 -29.36 5.48
N THR A 225 19.86 -29.51 4.16
CA THR A 225 18.95 -30.39 3.40
C THR A 225 19.12 -31.84 3.83
N THR A 226 20.35 -32.28 4.11
CA THR A 226 20.65 -33.63 4.61
C THR A 226 20.06 -33.84 6.00
N LEU A 227 20.26 -32.88 6.92
CA LEU A 227 19.71 -32.94 8.28
C LEU A 227 18.18 -32.99 8.25
N LEU A 228 17.57 -32.15 7.41
CA LEU A 228 16.12 -32.05 7.27
C LEU A 228 15.53 -33.32 6.62
N ALA A 229 16.15 -33.86 5.58
CA ALA A 229 15.72 -35.13 4.96
C ALA A 229 15.85 -36.31 5.95
N HIS A 230 16.96 -36.38 6.70
CA HIS A 230 17.16 -37.39 7.73
C HIS A 230 16.09 -37.29 8.83
N MET A 231 15.81 -36.07 9.30
CA MET A 231 14.76 -35.82 10.28
C MET A 231 13.38 -36.25 9.76
N MET A 232 13.05 -35.93 8.50
CA MET A 232 11.78 -36.30 7.88
C MET A 232 11.60 -37.82 7.79
N ARG A 233 12.65 -38.57 7.46
CA ARG A 233 12.60 -40.04 7.45
C ARG A 233 12.25 -40.59 8.84
N HIS A 234 12.88 -40.07 9.90
CA HIS A 234 12.63 -40.52 11.27
C HIS A 234 11.23 -40.15 11.77
N VAL A 235 10.76 -38.94 11.47
CA VAL A 235 9.39 -38.50 11.76
C VAL A 235 8.38 -39.36 11.00
N HIS A 236 8.60 -39.63 9.71
CA HIS A 236 7.67 -40.43 8.92
C HIS A 236 7.57 -41.88 9.42
N SER A 237 8.69 -42.46 9.86
CA SER A 237 8.78 -43.83 10.37
C SER A 237 8.50 -43.98 11.87
N GLY A 238 8.36 -42.87 12.62
CA GLY A 238 8.20 -42.90 14.07
C GLY A 238 9.43 -43.42 14.83
N THR A 239 10.61 -43.30 14.24
CA THR A 239 11.87 -43.79 14.84
C THR A 239 12.68 -42.64 15.47
N PRO A 240 13.57 -42.91 16.44
CA PRO A 240 14.34 -41.86 17.10
C PRO A 240 15.27 -41.09 16.15
N PHE A 241 15.21 -39.77 16.17
CA PHE A 241 16.11 -38.88 15.43
C PHE A 241 17.20 -38.35 16.37
N LEU A 242 18.48 -38.58 16.04
CA LEU A 242 19.63 -38.21 16.88
C LEU A 242 19.48 -38.67 18.34
N GLY A 243 18.95 -39.88 18.54
CA GLY A 243 18.74 -40.48 19.87
C GLY A 243 17.55 -39.93 20.66
N ARG A 244 16.73 -39.06 20.06
CA ARG A 244 15.53 -38.48 20.69
C ARG A 244 14.25 -39.03 20.03
N PRO A 245 13.17 -39.24 20.80
CA PRO A 245 11.91 -39.70 20.25
C PRO A 245 11.36 -38.68 19.23
N THR A 246 10.65 -39.18 18.22
CA THR A 246 9.93 -38.38 17.24
C THR A 246 8.44 -38.69 17.31
N GLU A 247 7.61 -37.71 16.96
CA GLU A 247 6.18 -37.93 16.79
C GLU A 247 5.89 -38.31 15.33
N GLN A 248 5.28 -39.48 15.10
CA GLN A 248 4.94 -39.92 13.75
C GLN A 248 3.79 -39.09 13.17
N THR A 249 4.04 -38.41 12.05
CA THR A 249 3.04 -37.56 11.38
C THR A 249 3.25 -37.53 9.86
N PRO A 250 2.19 -37.36 9.05
CA PRO A 250 2.33 -37.08 7.62
C PRO A 250 3.21 -35.85 7.35
N ILE A 251 3.99 -35.89 6.27
CA ILE A 251 4.92 -34.83 5.87
C ILE A 251 4.57 -34.36 4.46
N VAL A 252 4.40 -33.06 4.30
CA VAL A 252 4.33 -32.40 2.99
C VAL A 252 5.65 -31.70 2.75
N PHE A 253 6.36 -32.11 1.69
CA PHE A 253 7.66 -31.52 1.32
C PHE A 253 7.50 -30.63 0.08
N LEU A 254 7.57 -29.31 0.26
CA LEU A 254 7.53 -28.33 -0.81
C LEU A 254 8.94 -27.86 -1.12
N THR A 255 9.36 -27.95 -2.39
CA THR A 255 10.72 -27.55 -2.79
C THR A 255 10.75 -26.96 -4.18
N GLU A 256 11.57 -25.92 -4.37
CA GLU A 256 11.94 -25.38 -5.68
C GLU A 256 13.25 -26.01 -6.21
N GLN A 257 13.85 -26.93 -5.46
CA GLN A 257 15.04 -27.66 -5.90
C GLN A 257 14.66 -28.66 -7.01
N GLY A 258 15.50 -28.77 -8.05
CA GLY A 258 15.26 -29.67 -9.18
C GLY A 258 15.27 -31.17 -8.83
N SER A 259 15.26 -32.04 -9.85
CA SER A 259 15.13 -33.51 -9.77
C SER A 259 16.11 -34.26 -8.84
N ASN A 260 17.06 -33.56 -8.24
CA ASN A 260 18.14 -34.07 -7.41
C ASN A 260 17.64 -34.57 -6.04
N LEU A 261 16.45 -34.16 -5.63
CA LEU A 261 15.83 -34.50 -4.34
C LEU A 261 14.77 -35.61 -4.42
N SER A 262 14.33 -36.00 -5.63
CA SER A 262 13.26 -37.00 -5.76
C SER A 262 13.73 -38.42 -5.44
N LYS A 263 15.00 -38.76 -5.69
CA LYS A 263 15.57 -40.08 -5.37
C LYS A 263 15.74 -40.29 -3.85
N PRO A 264 16.40 -39.39 -3.09
CA PRO A 264 16.59 -39.58 -1.65
C PRO A 264 15.31 -39.57 -0.80
N LEU A 265 14.19 -39.10 -1.35
CA LEU A 265 12.89 -39.07 -0.67
C LEU A 265 12.04 -40.33 -0.92
N ARG A 266 12.42 -41.18 -1.88
CA ARG A 266 11.69 -42.41 -2.23
C ARG A 266 12.25 -43.68 -1.56
N ASP A 267 13.49 -43.61 -1.09
CA ASP A 267 14.25 -44.72 -0.46
C ASP A 267 14.42 -44.52 1.06
#